data_AF-A0A1B6AW61-F1
#
_entry.id   AF-A0A1B6AW61-F1
#
_cell.length_a   1.000
_cell.length_b   1.000
_cell.length_c   1.000
_cell.angle_alpha   90.00
_cell.angle_beta   90.00
_cell.angle_gamma   90.00
#
_symmetry.space_group_name_H-M   'P 1'
#
loop_
_entity.id
_entity.type
_entity.pdbx_description
1 polymer ?
#
loop_
_entity_poly.entity_id
_entity_poly.type
_entity_poly.pdbx_seq_one_letter_code
_entity_poly.pdbx_strand_id
1 'polypeptide(L)' 'MAEALNGTFKAELIEMQGLWKDVDQVERAIFQWVTWHNEERLHSAFDYIPPAEHEHDFWHGQKRVPQSA' A
#
# COMPACT_ATOMS: atom_id res chain seq x y z
N MET A 1 -3.78 -8.49 -9.21
CA MET A 1 -3.09 -7.45 -8.41
C MET A 1 -3.85 -7.13 -7.14
N ALA A 2 -5.13 -6.74 -7.21
CA ALA A 2 -5.95 -6.51 -6.01
C ALA A 2 -6.04 -7.73 -5.06
N GLU A 3 -6.06 -8.95 -5.60
CA GLU A 3 -6.13 -10.18 -4.80
C GLU A 3 -4.90 -10.39 -3.91
N ALA A 4 -3.69 -10.08 -4.41
CA ALA A 4 -2.46 -10.21 -3.65
C ALA A 4 -2.42 -9.19 -2.50
N LEU A 5 -2.78 -7.93 -2.78
CA LEU A 5 -2.90 -6.89 -1.76
C LEU A 5 -3.90 -7.29 -0.66
N ASN A 6 -5.07 -7.80 -1.05
CA ASN A 6 -6.09 -8.25 -0.11
C ASN A 6 -5.62 -9.46 0.72
N GLY A 7 -4.87 -10.38 0.12
CA GLY A 7 -4.24 -11.49 0.83
C GLY A 7 -3.26 -11.00 1.91
N THR A 8 -2.37 -10.08 1.55
CA THR A 8 -1.42 -9.47 2.49
C THR A 8 -2.12 -8.70 3.60
N PHE A 9 -3.14 -7.90 3.27
CA PHE A 9 -3.94 -7.15 4.24
C PHE A 9 -4.59 -8.08 5.27
N LYS A 10 -5.25 -9.16 4.82
CA LYS A 10 -5.90 -10.11 5.72
C LYS A 10 -4.91 -10.82 6.62
N ALA A 11 -3.79 -11.29 6.07
CA ALA A 11 -2.75 -11.97 6.84
C ALA A 11 -2.14 -11.05 7.92
N GLU A 12 -1.69 -9.86 7.54
CA GLU A 12 -0.94 -8.97 8.45
C GLU A 12 -1.83 -8.22 9.44
N LEU A 13 -3.03 -7.82 9.03
CA LEU A 13 -3.93 -7.04 9.88
C LEU A 13 -4.90 -7.95 10.64
N ILE A 14 -5.63 -8.81 9.93
CA ILE A 14 -6.74 -9.56 10.53
C ILE A 14 -6.23 -10.79 11.27
N GLU A 15 -5.33 -11.56 10.68
CA GLU A 15 -4.85 -12.82 11.28
C GLU A 15 -3.77 -12.59 12.34
N MET A 16 -2.83 -11.65 12.11
CA MET A 16 -1.74 -11.40 13.06
C MET A 16 -2.08 -10.44 14.21
N GLN A 17 -2.98 -9.47 14.02
CA GLN A 17 -3.36 -8.50 15.07
C GLN A 17 -4.74 -8.80 15.69
N GLY A 18 -5.40 -9.87 15.27
CA GLY A 18 -6.81 -10.16 15.50
C GLY A 18 -7.20 -10.44 16.95
N LEU A 19 -7.48 -9.37 17.70
CA LEU A 19 -8.29 -9.34 18.93
C LEU A 19 -9.04 -7.99 19.03
N TRP A 20 -9.88 -7.73 18.04
CA TRP A 20 -10.62 -6.47 17.93
C TRP A 20 -11.84 -6.46 18.85
N LYS A 21 -12.00 -5.39 19.65
CA LYS A 21 -13.12 -5.26 20.59
C LYS A 21 -14.30 -4.47 20.03
N ASP A 22 -14.04 -3.60 19.05
CA ASP A 22 -15.00 -2.65 18.47
C ASP A 22 -14.57 -2.23 17.06
N VAL A 23 -15.50 -1.62 16.32
CA VAL A 23 -15.27 -1.17 14.93
C VAL A 23 -14.22 -0.06 14.87
N ASP A 24 -14.21 0.87 15.82
CA ASP A 24 -13.27 1.97 15.87
C ASP A 24 -11.80 1.48 15.96
N GLN A 25 -11.54 0.38 16.68
CA GLN A 25 -10.22 -0.25 16.72
C GLN A 25 -9.80 -0.78 15.35
N VAL A 26 -10.72 -1.44 14.64
CA VAL A 26 -10.46 -1.96 13.30
C VAL A 26 -10.19 -0.82 12.33
N GLU A 27 -11.00 0.24 12.35
CA GLU A 27 -10.82 1.40 11.47
C GLU A 27 -9.45 2.08 11.67
N ARG A 28 -9.04 2.29 12.91
CA ARG A 28 -7.71 2.84 13.22
C ARG A 28 -6.59 1.92 12.73
N ALA A 29 -6.73 0.62 12.94
CA ALA A 29 -5.73 -0.36 12.50
C ALA A 29 -5.63 -0.42 10.97
N ILE A 30 -6.75 -0.34 10.26
CA ILE A 30 -6.77 -0.24 8.79
C ILE A 30 -6.06 1.03 8.34
N PHE A 31 -6.38 2.18 8.94
CA PHE A 31 -5.74 3.44 8.58
C PHE A 31 -4.21 3.39 8.77
N GLN A 32 -3.76 2.85 9.90
CA GLN A 32 -2.33 2.66 10.18
C GLN A 32 -1.68 1.71 9.19
N TRP A 33 -2.32 0.57 8.91
CA TRP A 33 -1.79 -0.41 7.95
C TRP A 33 -1.67 0.17 6.54
N VAL A 34 -2.70 0.89 6.06
CA VAL A 34 -2.67 1.53 4.73
C VAL A 34 -1.60 2.60 4.65
N THR A 35 -1.46 3.42 5.70
CA THR A 35 -0.43 4.47 5.76
C THR A 35 0.95 3.85 5.69
N TRP A 36 1.24 2.86 6.54
CA TRP A 36 2.50 2.15 6.52
C TRP A 36 2.77 1.44 5.19
N HIS A 37 1.75 0.76 4.63
CA HIS A 37 1.87 0.05 3.37
C HIS A 37 2.25 0.99 2.21
N ASN A 38 1.65 2.18 2.15
CA ASN A 38 1.89 3.10 1.04
C ASN A 38 3.15 3.95 1.20
N GLU A 39 3.44 4.40 2.43
CA GLU A 39 4.46 5.41 2.68
C GLU A 39 5.79 4.81 3.16
N GLU A 40 5.79 3.61 3.75
CA GLU A 40 6.95 3.07 4.46
C GLU A 40 7.36 1.67 4.02
N ARG A 41 6.43 0.85 3.51
CA ARG A 41 6.71 -0.54 3.14
C ARG A 41 7.56 -0.62 1.88
N LEU A 42 8.73 -1.26 1.98
CA LEU A 42 9.61 -1.44 0.83
C LEU A 42 9.23 -2.68 0.02
N HIS A 43 9.20 -2.54 -1.31
CA HIS A 43 8.87 -3.63 -2.22
C HIS A 43 10.04 -3.96 -3.15
N SER A 44 10.49 -5.21 -3.14
CA SER A 44 11.58 -5.68 -4.02
C SER A 44 11.24 -5.61 -5.50
N ALA A 45 9.95 -5.58 -5.85
CA ALA A 45 9.49 -5.42 -7.23
C ALA A 45 9.85 -4.06 -7.83
N PHE A 46 10.06 -3.03 -6.99
CA PHE A 46 10.30 -1.65 -7.39
C PHE A 46 11.58 -1.10 -6.73
N ASP A 47 12.64 -1.90 -6.72
CA ASP A 47 13.96 -1.50 -6.17
C ASP A 47 13.94 -1.08 -4.70
N TYR A 48 13.04 -1.67 -3.90
CA TYR A 48 12.92 -1.40 -2.46
C TYR A 48 12.55 0.04 -2.11
N ILE A 49 11.67 0.66 -2.90
CA ILE A 49 11.03 1.94 -2.54
C ILE A 49 9.58 1.73 -2.07
N PRO A 50 8.98 2.68 -1.34
CA PRO A 50 7.55 2.66 -1.00
C PRO A 50 6.64 2.77 -2.22
N PRO A 51 5.42 2.19 -2.18
CA PRO A 51 4.46 2.31 -3.28
C PRO A 51 4.14 3.75 -3.67
N ALA A 52 4.02 4.67 -2.70
CA ALA A 52 3.75 6.07 -2.97
C ALA A 52 4.88 6.74 -3.78
N GLU A 53 6.14 6.41 -3.47
CA GLU A 53 7.31 6.90 -4.20
C GLU A 53 7.35 6.31 -5.62
N HIS A 54 7.11 5.00 -5.75
CA HIS A 54 7.04 4.35 -7.06
C HIS A 54 5.95 4.96 -7.95
N GLU A 55 4.76 5.20 -7.39
CA GLU A 55 3.65 5.81 -8.11
C GLU A 55 3.97 7.26 -8.51
N HIS A 56 4.58 8.04 -7.60
CA HIS A 56 5.05 9.40 -7.89
C HIS A 56 6.00 9.38 -9.09
N ASP A 57 7.05 8.57 -9.05
CA ASP A 57 8.05 8.50 -10.12
C ASP A 57 7.45 8.04 -11.45
N PHE A 58 6.54 7.07 -11.40
CA PHE A 58 5.82 6.58 -12.57
C PHE A 58 5.03 7.71 -13.25
N TRP A 59 4.22 8.47 -12.49
CA TRP A 59 3.43 9.57 -13.06
C TRP A 59 4.29 10.75 -13.51
N HIS A 60 5.38 11.05 -12.80
CA HIS A 60 6.35 12.07 -13.21
C HIS A 60 7.13 11.66 -14.46
N GLY A 61 7.42 10.37 -14.65
CA GLY A 61 7.95 9.80 -15.90
C GLY A 61 6.95 9.90 -17.04
N GLN A 62 5.70 9.52 -16.81
CA GLN A 62 4.65 9.53 -17.82
C GLN A 62 4.34 10.95 -18.33
N LYS A 63 4.31 11.96 -17.44
CA LYS A 63 4.12 13.38 -17.82
C LYS A 63 5.26 13.95 -18.67
N ARG A 64 6.43 13.30 -18.70
CA ARG A 64 7.60 13.71 -19.51
C ARG A 64 7.60 13.10 -20.91
N VAL A 65 6.77 12.09 -21.18
CA VAL A 65 6.56 11.58 -22.54
C VAL A 65 5.51 12.49 -23.19
N PRO A 66 5.83 13.25 -24.24
CA PRO A 66 4.79 13.94 -24.99
C PRO A 66 3.84 12.88 -25.52
N GLN A 67 2.55 13.04 -25.25
CA GLN A 67 1.53 12.27 -25.94
C GLN A 67 1.60 12.68 -27.42
N SER A 68 2.40 11.96 -28.21
CA SER A 68 2.47 12.14 -29.66
C SER A 68 1.08 11.88 -30.21
N ALA A 69 0.44 12.94 -30.70
CA ALA A 69 -0.79 12.91 -31.46
C ALA A 69 -0.58 12.31 -32.85
#